data_AF-A0A7J7KEV2-F1
#
_entry.id   AF-A0A7J7KEV2-F1
#
_cell.length_a   1.000
_cell.length_b   1.000
_cell.length_c   1.000
_cell.angle_alpha   90.00
_cell.angle_beta   90.00
_cell.angle_gamma   90.00
#
_symmetry.space_group_name_H-M   'P 1'
#
loop_
_entity.id
_entity.type
_entity.pdbx_description
1 polymer ?
#
loop_
_entity_poly.entity_id
_entity_poly.type
_entity_poly.pdbx_seq_one_letter_code
_entity_poly.pdbx_strand_id
1 'polypeptide(L)'
;MKEDAANNYARGHYTVGKDIIYLVLDRIRKLADQCTGLQGFLIFHSFGGGTGSGFTSLLMEQLSVGYGKKAKLEFAVYPAPQISTAVVEPYNTILTTHTTLEHSDCAFMVDNEAIYDICRRNLDIERPTYTNLNRLIGQIVSSITASLRFDGALNVDLTEFQTNLVPYPRIHFPLATYAPVISAEKAYHEQLSVSEITNACFEPANQMVKCDPRHGKYMACCMLYRGDVVPKDVNAAIATIKTKKTIQFVDWCPTGFKVGINYQPPTVVPGGDLAKVQRAVCMLSNTTAIAEAWARLDHKFDLMYAKRAFVHWYVGEGMEEGEFSEAREDLAALEKDYEEVGVDSVEGEGEENKRNISTQIKETCLHNFSQTKNHILMIINVSILCLQRECISIHVGQAGCQIGNACWELYCLEHGIQPDGQMPSDKTIGGGDDSFNTFFSETGAGKHVPRAVFVDLEPTVVDEVRTGTYRQLFHPEQLITLRKMLPITMPVVTTLQEKNWLILFLTESESWLTSVLDFKVSSSSTPLVAAPDPDSPPS
;
A
#
# COMPACT_ATOMS: atom_id res chain seq x y z
N MET A 1 13.32 9.39 26.15
CA MET A 1 13.28 9.43 24.67
C MET A 1 12.29 8.36 24.27
N LYS A 2 11.22 8.63 23.50
CA LYS A 2 10.45 7.53 22.91
C LYS A 2 11.33 6.97 21.80
N GLU A 3 11.66 5.70 21.93
CA GLU A 3 12.60 4.98 21.09
C GLU A 3 11.89 4.52 19.81
N ASP A 4 12.64 4.48 18.72
CA ASP A 4 12.22 4.04 17.40
C ASP A 4 11.95 2.52 17.35
N ALA A 5 11.51 2.03 16.19
CA ALA A 5 11.48 0.59 15.95
C ALA A 5 12.88 -0.01 15.76
N ALA A 6 13.93 0.81 15.54
CA ALA A 6 15.34 0.40 15.48
C ALA A 6 15.62 -0.82 14.57
N ASN A 7 14.97 -0.87 13.40
CA ASN A 7 15.02 -2.03 12.48
C ASN A 7 14.59 -3.37 13.10
N ASN A 8 13.72 -3.34 14.12
CA ASN A 8 13.20 -4.52 14.79
C ASN A 8 11.68 -4.62 14.58
N TYR A 9 11.25 -5.70 13.93
CA TYR A 9 9.83 -6.03 13.71
C TYR A 9 9.03 -6.04 15.01
N ALA A 10 9.55 -6.70 16.06
CA ALA A 10 8.84 -6.87 17.33
C ALA A 10 8.51 -5.53 17.99
N ARG A 11 9.39 -4.53 17.84
CA ARG A 11 9.13 -3.17 18.32
C ARG A 11 8.00 -2.50 17.56
N GLY A 12 8.03 -2.62 16.24
CA GLY A 12 7.00 -2.08 15.36
C GLY A 12 5.63 -2.72 15.57
N HIS A 13 5.57 -4.00 15.93
CA HIS A 13 4.34 -4.76 16.07
C HIS A 13 3.81 -4.81 17.53
N TYR A 14 4.66 -5.17 18.49
CA TYR A 14 4.22 -5.52 19.86
C TYR A 14 4.35 -4.38 20.88
N THR A 15 5.39 -3.55 20.80
CA THR A 15 5.65 -2.52 21.83
C THR A 15 5.27 -1.12 21.33
N VAL A 16 6.10 -0.54 20.48
CA VAL A 16 5.97 0.85 20.02
C VAL A 16 4.76 1.04 19.11
N GLY A 17 4.44 0.05 18.25
CA GLY A 17 3.29 0.15 17.35
C GLY A 17 1.94 0.23 18.04
N LYS A 18 1.77 -0.48 19.17
CA LYS A 18 0.51 -0.49 19.92
C LYS A 18 0.16 0.86 20.53
N ASP A 19 1.15 1.69 20.83
CA ASP A 19 0.94 3.04 21.34
C ASP A 19 0.28 3.97 20.30
N ILE A 20 0.56 3.75 19.00
CA ILE A 20 0.17 4.68 17.93
C ILE A 20 -0.95 4.16 17.05
N ILE A 21 -1.19 2.84 17.03
CA ILE A 21 -2.16 2.20 16.13
C ILE A 21 -3.56 2.81 16.22
N TYR A 22 -4.07 3.07 17.43
CA TYR A 22 -5.40 3.67 17.62
C TYR A 22 -5.50 5.09 17.05
N LEU A 23 -4.43 5.87 17.14
CA LEU A 23 -4.38 7.20 16.55
C LEU A 23 -4.43 7.10 15.02
N VAL A 24 -3.63 6.21 14.43
CA VAL A 24 -3.59 5.99 12.99
C VAL A 24 -4.94 5.52 12.46
N LEU A 25 -5.57 4.55 13.13
CA LEU A 25 -6.90 4.05 12.77
C LEU A 25 -7.98 5.13 12.86
N ASP A 26 -7.94 6.02 13.86
CA ASP A 26 -8.88 7.14 13.94
C ASP A 26 -8.72 8.11 12.77
N ARG A 27 -7.48 8.36 12.32
CA ARG A 27 -7.22 9.21 11.14
C ARG A 27 -7.68 8.56 9.85
N ILE A 28 -7.42 7.27 9.68
CA ILE A 28 -7.91 6.49 8.53
C ILE A 28 -9.44 6.50 8.51
N ARG A 29 -10.08 6.30 9.67
CA ARG A 29 -11.53 6.34 9.81
C ARG A 29 -12.12 7.68 9.37
N LYS A 30 -11.54 8.80 9.84
CA LYS A 30 -11.97 10.15 9.42
C LYS A 30 -11.89 10.35 7.90
N LEU A 31 -10.86 9.81 7.25
CA LEU A 31 -10.76 9.87 5.78
C LEU A 31 -11.76 8.95 5.10
N ALA A 32 -12.01 7.77 5.66
CA ALA A 32 -13.02 6.84 5.15
C ALA A 32 -14.44 7.41 5.28
N ASP A 33 -14.75 8.13 6.36
CA ASP A 33 -16.04 8.81 6.57
C ASP A 33 -16.25 9.97 5.58
N GLN A 34 -15.17 10.55 5.05
CA GLN A 34 -15.20 11.55 3.98
C GLN A 34 -15.37 10.94 2.58
N CYS A 35 -15.32 9.61 2.46
CA CYS A 35 -15.52 8.92 1.18
C CYS A 35 -16.99 8.51 1.04
N THR A 36 -17.58 8.77 -0.13
CA THR A 36 -18.91 8.25 -0.48
C THR A 36 -18.83 6.79 -0.95
N GLY A 37 -17.68 6.37 -1.49
CA GLY A 37 -17.48 5.09 -2.15
C GLY A 37 -16.05 4.55 -2.05
N LEU A 38 -15.52 4.39 -0.82
CA LEU A 38 -14.17 3.85 -0.60
C LEU A 38 -14.00 2.48 -1.27
N GLN A 39 -13.06 2.35 -2.22
CA GLN A 39 -12.73 1.09 -2.87
C GLN A 39 -11.75 0.26 -2.03
N GLY A 40 -10.71 0.89 -1.50
CA GLY A 40 -9.63 0.19 -0.83
C GLY A 40 -8.51 1.09 -0.31
N PHE A 41 -7.47 0.43 0.18
CA PHE A 41 -6.25 1.03 0.74
C PHE A 41 -5.05 0.69 -0.14
N LEU A 42 -4.21 1.68 -0.40
CA LEU A 42 -2.89 1.52 -1.02
C LEU A 42 -1.84 1.72 0.06
N ILE A 43 -1.07 0.68 0.37
CA ILE A 43 -0.17 0.65 1.51
C ILE A 43 1.27 0.62 1.01
N PHE A 44 2.04 1.64 1.32
CA PHE A 44 3.43 1.80 0.91
C PHE A 44 4.32 1.56 2.11
N HIS A 45 5.18 0.54 2.03
CA HIS A 45 6.06 0.17 3.14
C HIS A 45 7.32 -0.55 2.64
N SER A 46 8.25 -0.82 3.55
CA SER A 46 9.42 -1.66 3.29
C SER A 46 9.36 -2.93 4.12
N PHE A 47 9.78 -4.06 3.55
CA PHE A 47 9.92 -5.29 4.32
C PHE A 47 11.11 -5.28 5.29
N GLY A 48 12.19 -4.56 4.95
CA GLY A 48 13.42 -4.57 5.74
C GLY A 48 13.38 -3.72 7.02
N GLY A 49 12.65 -2.60 7.03
CA GLY A 49 12.61 -1.67 8.15
C GLY A 49 11.71 -2.14 9.30
N GLY A 50 12.02 -1.80 10.55
CA GLY A 50 11.24 -2.23 11.72
C GLY A 50 9.83 -1.63 11.78
N THR A 51 9.68 -0.35 11.41
CA THR A 51 8.37 0.30 11.26
C THR A 51 7.63 -0.25 10.04
N GLY A 52 8.31 -0.32 8.88
CA GLY A 52 7.71 -0.75 7.63
C GLY A 52 7.25 -2.21 7.62
N SER A 53 7.88 -3.08 8.42
CA SER A 53 7.49 -4.47 8.62
C SER A 53 6.47 -4.58 9.76
N GLY A 54 6.91 -4.36 10.99
CA GLY A 54 6.11 -4.62 12.20
C GLY A 54 4.84 -3.79 12.33
N PHE A 55 4.93 -2.47 12.11
CA PHE A 55 3.75 -1.61 12.23
C PHE A 55 2.76 -1.86 11.07
N THR A 56 3.26 -2.15 9.86
CA THR A 56 2.39 -2.49 8.73
C THR A 56 1.63 -3.78 8.97
N SER A 57 2.28 -4.83 9.48
CA SER A 57 1.62 -6.08 9.85
C SER A 57 0.48 -5.85 10.85
N LEU A 58 0.77 -5.11 11.93
CA LEU A 58 -0.25 -4.73 12.92
C LEU A 58 -1.40 -3.91 12.29
N LEU A 59 -1.08 -2.98 11.40
CA LEU A 59 -2.07 -2.16 10.72
C LEU A 59 -2.97 -2.99 9.79
N MET A 60 -2.39 -3.95 9.06
CA MET A 60 -3.09 -4.84 8.13
C MET A 60 -4.11 -5.73 8.85
N GLU A 61 -3.77 -6.27 10.01
CA GLU A 61 -4.69 -7.00 10.87
C GLU A 61 -5.90 -6.13 11.27
N GLN A 62 -5.62 -4.92 11.78
CA GLN A 62 -6.68 -4.02 12.23
C GLN A 62 -7.55 -3.49 11.08
N LEU A 63 -6.96 -3.22 9.91
CA LEU A 63 -7.70 -2.84 8.71
C LEU A 63 -8.57 -3.98 8.20
N SER A 64 -8.12 -5.23 8.31
CA SER A 64 -8.93 -6.40 7.95
C SER A 64 -10.12 -6.59 8.87
N VAL A 65 -9.95 -6.32 10.18
CA VAL A 65 -11.05 -6.32 11.16
C VAL A 65 -12.05 -5.20 10.89
N GLY A 66 -11.58 -3.97 10.66
CA GLY A 66 -12.44 -2.79 10.47
C GLY A 66 -13.08 -2.68 9.07
N TYR A 67 -12.36 -3.09 8.04
CA TYR A 67 -12.68 -2.87 6.63
C TYR A 67 -12.52 -4.14 5.78
N GLY A 68 -12.88 -5.31 6.30
CA GLY A 68 -12.62 -6.61 5.66
C GLY A 68 -13.13 -6.79 4.21
N LYS A 69 -14.15 -6.03 3.78
CA LYS A 69 -14.66 -6.08 2.39
C LYS A 69 -13.90 -5.18 1.40
N LYS A 70 -12.97 -4.35 1.88
CA LYS A 70 -12.24 -3.38 1.07
C LYS A 70 -10.92 -3.97 0.62
N ALA A 71 -10.53 -3.66 -0.62
CA ALA A 71 -9.28 -4.15 -1.20
C ALA A 71 -8.08 -3.50 -0.50
N LYS A 72 -7.02 -4.26 -0.26
CA LYS A 72 -5.76 -3.81 0.33
C LYS A 72 -4.63 -4.19 -0.62
N LEU A 73 -4.05 -3.18 -1.27
CA LEU A 73 -2.91 -3.35 -2.17
C LEU A 73 -1.66 -2.83 -1.50
N GLU A 74 -0.59 -3.60 -1.57
CA GLU A 74 0.71 -3.25 -1.01
C GLU A 74 1.70 -2.87 -2.11
N PHE A 75 2.48 -1.82 -1.86
CA PHE A 75 3.69 -1.47 -2.59
C PHE A 75 4.85 -1.66 -1.62
N ALA A 76 5.46 -2.84 -1.68
CA ALA A 76 6.44 -3.29 -0.72
C ALA A 76 7.86 -3.20 -1.31
N VAL A 77 8.72 -2.42 -0.66
CA VAL A 77 10.14 -2.36 -1.01
C VAL A 77 10.83 -3.61 -0.47
N TYR A 78 11.28 -4.44 -1.41
CA TYR A 78 12.01 -5.68 -1.15
C TYR A 78 13.49 -5.37 -0.84
N PRO A 79 14.08 -5.98 0.20
CA PRO A 79 15.47 -5.71 0.59
C PRO A 79 16.45 -6.27 -0.44
N ALA A 80 17.33 -5.39 -0.94
CA ALA A 80 18.37 -5.74 -1.88
C ALA A 80 19.54 -6.45 -1.17
N PRO A 81 20.04 -7.60 -1.68
CA PRO A 81 21.19 -8.29 -1.10
C PRO A 81 22.47 -7.46 -0.99
N GLN A 82 22.70 -6.55 -1.94
CA GLN A 82 23.94 -5.75 -2.01
C GLN A 82 23.82 -4.37 -1.36
N ILE A 83 22.60 -3.85 -1.20
CA ILE A 83 22.30 -2.48 -0.73
C ILE A 83 21.53 -2.52 0.60
N SER A 84 21.66 -3.61 1.35
CA SER A 84 21.02 -3.79 2.64
C SER A 84 21.61 -2.82 3.68
N THR A 85 20.73 -2.11 4.38
CA THR A 85 21.12 -1.11 5.39
C THR A 85 21.13 -1.69 6.79
N ALA A 86 20.37 -2.78 7.02
CA ALA A 86 20.31 -3.48 8.29
C ALA A 86 20.53 -4.99 8.14
N VAL A 87 21.33 -5.56 9.05
CA VAL A 87 21.69 -6.99 9.03
C VAL A 87 20.48 -7.89 9.25
N VAL A 88 19.47 -7.41 9.98
CA VAL A 88 18.27 -8.18 10.37
C VAL A 88 17.09 -8.04 9.39
N GLU A 89 17.30 -7.40 8.23
CA GLU A 89 16.25 -7.28 7.19
C GLU A 89 15.61 -8.62 6.79
N PRO A 90 16.35 -9.75 6.67
CA PRO A 90 15.71 -11.04 6.37
C PRO A 90 14.72 -11.49 7.45
N TYR A 91 14.98 -11.24 8.74
CA TYR A 91 14.03 -11.56 9.81
C TYR A 91 12.77 -10.74 9.70
N ASN A 92 12.91 -9.42 9.54
CA ASN A 92 11.77 -8.53 9.41
C ASN A 92 10.91 -8.87 8.20
N THR A 93 11.54 -9.26 7.09
CA THR A 93 10.84 -9.62 5.84
C THR A 93 10.03 -10.90 6.01
N ILE A 94 10.59 -11.97 6.58
CA ILE A 94 9.83 -13.21 6.77
C ILE A 94 8.64 -13.00 7.73
N LEU A 95 8.86 -12.31 8.84
CA LEU A 95 7.82 -12.07 9.84
C LEU A 95 6.68 -11.19 9.29
N THR A 96 7.00 -10.14 8.53
CA THR A 96 5.96 -9.30 7.94
C THR A 96 5.22 -10.02 6.83
N THR A 97 5.91 -10.76 5.96
CA THR A 97 5.25 -11.53 4.90
C THR A 97 4.30 -12.57 5.49
N HIS A 98 4.73 -13.32 6.51
CA HIS A 98 3.87 -14.29 7.19
C HIS A 98 2.57 -13.68 7.73
N THR A 99 2.69 -12.56 8.46
CA THR A 99 1.53 -11.91 9.08
C THR A 99 0.65 -11.13 8.10
N THR A 100 1.20 -10.60 7.00
CA THR A 100 0.39 -9.90 5.99
C THR A 100 -0.19 -10.80 4.92
N LEU A 101 0.27 -12.06 4.77
CA LEU A 101 -0.15 -12.97 3.70
C LEU A 101 -1.67 -13.24 3.68
N GLU A 102 -2.32 -13.30 4.84
CA GLU A 102 -3.77 -13.52 4.90
C GLU A 102 -4.60 -12.24 4.76
N HIS A 103 -3.94 -11.08 4.90
CA HIS A 103 -4.58 -9.77 4.94
C HIS A 103 -4.39 -8.97 3.67
N SER A 104 -3.33 -9.22 2.90
CA SER A 104 -3.05 -8.53 1.63
C SER A 104 -3.83 -9.19 0.49
N ASP A 105 -4.49 -8.37 -0.35
CA ASP A 105 -5.16 -8.88 -1.55
C ASP A 105 -4.18 -9.02 -2.72
N CYS A 106 -3.19 -8.12 -2.80
CA CYS A 106 -2.11 -8.16 -3.79
C CYS A 106 -0.96 -7.24 -3.38
N ALA A 107 0.27 -7.76 -3.47
CA ALA A 107 1.49 -7.07 -3.06
C ALA A 107 2.46 -6.90 -4.24
N PHE A 108 2.66 -5.66 -4.67
CA PHE A 108 3.64 -5.30 -5.68
C PHE A 108 5.01 -5.17 -5.04
N MET A 109 5.90 -6.12 -5.34
CA MET A 109 7.27 -6.10 -4.86
C MET A 109 8.16 -5.22 -5.72
N VAL A 110 8.99 -4.43 -5.05
CA VAL A 110 9.90 -3.47 -5.68
C VAL A 110 11.30 -3.66 -5.11
N ASP A 111 12.23 -4.17 -5.91
CA ASP A 111 13.61 -4.41 -5.52
C ASP A 111 14.48 -3.17 -5.79
N ASN A 112 15.11 -2.66 -4.72
CA ASN A 112 16.03 -1.53 -4.83
C ASN A 112 17.23 -1.82 -5.74
N GLU A 113 17.72 -3.06 -5.79
CA GLU A 113 18.86 -3.44 -6.64
C GLU A 113 18.49 -3.39 -8.13
N ALA A 114 17.30 -3.89 -8.46
CA ALA A 114 16.78 -3.88 -9.83
C ALA A 114 16.60 -2.45 -10.34
N ILE A 115 15.98 -1.58 -9.53
CA ILE A 115 15.80 -0.16 -9.87
C ILE A 115 17.14 0.55 -9.98
N TYR A 116 18.08 0.28 -9.07
CA TYR A 116 19.42 0.87 -9.13
C TYR A 116 20.12 0.54 -10.45
N ASP A 117 20.05 -0.71 -10.90
CA ASP A 117 20.62 -1.15 -12.17
C ASP A 117 19.91 -0.52 -13.38
N ILE A 118 18.59 -0.38 -13.35
CA ILE A 118 17.82 0.31 -14.40
C ILE A 118 18.25 1.78 -14.48
N CYS A 119 18.32 2.48 -13.36
CA CYS A 119 18.76 3.88 -13.32
C CYS A 119 20.19 4.05 -13.85
N ARG A 120 21.09 3.13 -13.49
CA ARG A 120 22.48 3.19 -13.94
C ARG A 120 22.64 2.91 -15.43
N ARG A 121 21.89 1.95 -15.97
CA ARG A 121 22.01 1.50 -17.36
C ARG A 121 21.22 2.37 -18.34
N ASN A 122 19.99 2.72 -17.99
CA ASN A 122 19.05 3.36 -18.91
C ASN A 122 19.03 4.90 -18.76
N LEU A 123 19.27 5.41 -17.55
CA LEU A 123 19.32 6.85 -17.28
C LEU A 123 20.75 7.41 -17.28
N ASP A 124 21.76 6.55 -17.46
CA ASP A 124 23.20 6.89 -17.43
C ASP A 124 23.66 7.57 -16.13
N ILE A 125 23.01 7.28 -15.01
CA ILE A 125 23.38 7.82 -13.70
C ILE A 125 24.42 6.91 -13.05
N GLU A 126 25.66 7.37 -12.89
CA GLU A 126 26.73 6.52 -12.31
C GLU A 126 26.43 6.05 -10.88
N ARG A 127 25.82 6.92 -10.07
CA ARG A 127 25.46 6.67 -8.66
C ARG A 127 24.03 7.14 -8.38
N PRO A 128 23.02 6.32 -8.68
CA PRO A 128 21.63 6.61 -8.36
C PRO A 128 21.43 6.86 -6.86
N THR A 129 20.71 7.95 -6.53
CA THR A 129 20.29 8.27 -5.16
C THR A 129 18.86 7.78 -4.91
N TYR A 130 18.42 7.68 -3.66
CA TYR A 130 17.02 7.33 -3.33
C TYR A 130 16.00 8.25 -4.01
N THR A 131 16.33 9.52 -4.26
CA THR A 131 15.46 10.42 -5.02
C THR A 131 15.26 9.94 -6.46
N ASN A 132 16.31 9.44 -7.12
CA ASN A 132 16.19 8.89 -8.48
C ASN A 132 15.36 7.59 -8.48
N LEU A 133 15.63 6.70 -7.51
CA LEU A 133 14.89 5.44 -7.34
C LEU A 133 13.40 5.71 -7.11
N ASN A 134 13.07 6.57 -6.15
CA ASN A 134 11.69 6.88 -5.77
C ASN A 134 10.92 7.58 -6.89
N ARG A 135 11.59 8.37 -7.75
CA ARG A 135 10.95 8.94 -8.95
C ARG A 135 10.57 7.87 -9.96
N LEU A 136 11.40 6.85 -10.16
CA LEU A 136 11.05 5.72 -11.02
C LEU A 136 9.89 4.91 -10.42
N ILE A 137 9.93 4.63 -9.12
CA ILE A 137 8.83 3.97 -8.40
C ILE A 137 7.53 4.77 -8.57
N GLY A 138 7.59 6.10 -8.41
CA GLY A 138 6.45 7.00 -8.58
C GLY A 138 5.80 6.88 -9.97
N GLN A 139 6.59 6.73 -11.04
CA GLN A 139 6.05 6.52 -12.39
C GLN A 139 5.30 5.20 -12.56
N ILE A 140 5.81 4.14 -11.93
CA ILE A 140 5.19 2.81 -11.97
C ILE A 140 3.88 2.84 -11.18
N VAL A 141 3.92 3.35 -9.95
CA VAL A 141 2.74 3.51 -9.09
C VAL A 141 1.69 4.38 -9.78
N SER A 142 2.10 5.48 -10.42
CA SER A 142 1.22 6.33 -11.22
C SER A 142 0.60 5.57 -12.39
N SER A 143 1.34 4.68 -13.05
CA SER A 143 0.84 3.86 -14.16
C SER A 143 -0.13 2.77 -13.70
N ILE A 144 0.12 2.14 -12.56
CA ILE A 144 -0.78 1.13 -11.95
C ILE A 144 -2.08 1.79 -11.49
N THR A 145 -1.98 2.95 -10.84
CA THR A 145 -3.13 3.71 -10.33
C THR A 145 -3.80 4.59 -11.38
N ALA A 146 -3.29 4.63 -12.62
CA ALA A 146 -3.85 5.45 -13.69
C ALA A 146 -5.28 5.04 -14.06
N SER A 147 -5.60 3.74 -14.00
CA SER A 147 -6.94 3.20 -14.29
C SER A 147 -7.99 3.53 -13.23
N LEU A 148 -7.55 3.94 -12.03
CA LEU A 148 -8.42 4.36 -10.94
C LEU A 148 -8.73 5.86 -11.01
N ARG A 149 -7.79 6.64 -11.54
CA ARG A 149 -7.89 8.09 -11.62
C ARG A 149 -8.57 8.51 -12.91
N PHE A 150 -8.05 8.09 -14.05
CA PHE A 150 -8.47 8.59 -15.34
C PHE A 150 -9.38 7.61 -16.04
N ASP A 151 -10.31 8.16 -16.83
CA ASP A 151 -11.12 7.33 -17.72
C ASP A 151 -10.27 6.78 -18.88
N GLY A 152 -10.52 5.53 -19.24
CA GLY A 152 -9.76 4.75 -20.18
C GLY A 152 -10.64 3.75 -20.92
N ALA A 153 -10.18 3.27 -22.06
CA ALA A 153 -10.95 2.36 -22.92
C ALA A 153 -11.23 1.00 -22.23
N LEU A 154 -10.37 0.62 -21.29
CA LEU A 154 -10.57 -0.53 -20.40
C LEU A 154 -10.03 -0.16 -19.01
N ASN A 155 -10.94 0.28 -18.14
CA ASN A 155 -10.60 0.62 -16.76
C ASN A 155 -10.52 -0.64 -15.92
N VAL A 156 -9.40 -0.81 -15.21
CA VAL A 156 -9.18 -1.89 -14.24
C VAL A 156 -9.43 -1.32 -12.84
N ASP A 157 -10.43 -1.84 -12.14
CA ASP A 157 -10.75 -1.49 -10.75
C ASP A 157 -9.78 -2.17 -9.76
N LEU A 158 -9.72 -1.69 -8.51
CA LEU A 158 -8.90 -2.34 -7.46
C LEU A 158 -9.23 -3.83 -7.28
N THR A 159 -10.52 -4.17 -7.25
CA THR A 159 -10.97 -5.56 -7.17
C THR A 159 -10.66 -6.34 -8.44
N GLU A 160 -10.56 -5.66 -9.58
CA GLU A 160 -10.14 -6.30 -10.81
C GLU A 160 -8.66 -6.67 -10.78
N PHE A 161 -7.76 -5.91 -10.12
CA PHE A 161 -6.37 -6.34 -9.97
C PHE A 161 -6.26 -7.71 -9.29
N GLN A 162 -7.02 -7.95 -8.22
CA GLN A 162 -7.08 -9.24 -7.54
C GLN A 162 -7.58 -10.34 -8.49
N THR A 163 -8.77 -10.18 -9.07
CA THR A 163 -9.34 -11.19 -9.98
C THR A 163 -8.52 -11.40 -11.26
N ASN A 164 -7.70 -10.42 -11.64
CA ASN A 164 -6.90 -10.45 -12.85
C ASN A 164 -5.52 -11.05 -12.69
N LEU A 165 -4.87 -10.78 -11.56
CA LEU A 165 -3.47 -11.13 -11.32
C LEU A 165 -3.31 -12.25 -10.30
N VAL A 166 -4.30 -12.49 -9.44
CA VAL A 166 -4.19 -13.41 -8.30
C VAL A 166 -5.09 -14.62 -8.53
N PRO A 167 -4.56 -15.71 -9.14
CA PRO A 167 -5.34 -16.94 -9.34
C PRO A 167 -5.59 -17.69 -8.04
N TYR A 168 -4.64 -17.61 -7.10
CA TYR A 168 -4.70 -18.25 -5.78
C TYR A 168 -4.42 -17.20 -4.70
N PRO A 169 -5.20 -17.14 -3.61
CA PRO A 169 -5.06 -16.09 -2.60
C PRO A 169 -3.66 -15.93 -1.99
N ARG A 170 -2.90 -17.03 -1.82
CA ARG A 170 -1.52 -17.01 -1.30
C ARG A 170 -0.49 -16.55 -2.35
N ILE A 171 -0.79 -16.67 -3.64
CA ILE A 171 0.12 -16.33 -4.75
C ILE A 171 -0.27 -14.96 -5.32
N HIS A 172 -0.12 -13.93 -4.47
CA HIS A 172 -0.60 -12.58 -4.77
C HIS A 172 0.52 -11.55 -4.99
N PHE A 173 1.71 -12.01 -5.40
CA PHE A 173 2.90 -11.18 -5.59
C PHE A 173 3.23 -10.99 -7.09
N PRO A 174 2.51 -10.11 -7.81
CA PRO A 174 2.85 -9.81 -9.19
C PRO A 174 4.14 -8.98 -9.28
N LEU A 175 4.90 -9.23 -10.34
CA LEU A 175 6.05 -8.42 -10.70
C LEU A 175 5.63 -7.26 -11.57
N ALA A 176 6.16 -6.07 -11.26
CA ALA A 176 6.03 -4.91 -12.11
C ALA A 176 7.23 -4.81 -13.06
N THR A 177 6.95 -4.46 -14.31
CA THR A 177 7.96 -4.07 -15.31
C THR A 177 7.49 -2.81 -16.01
N TYR A 178 8.39 -1.84 -16.21
CA TYR A 178 8.04 -0.57 -16.84
C TYR A 178 8.92 -0.31 -18.05
N ALA A 179 8.29 0.12 -19.15
CA ALA A 179 8.99 0.52 -20.35
C ALA A 179 8.23 1.66 -21.06
N PRO A 180 8.94 2.60 -21.71
CA PRO A 180 10.38 2.70 -21.78
C PRO A 180 10.96 3.53 -20.61
N VAL A 181 12.19 3.21 -20.21
CA VAL A 181 12.98 4.03 -19.28
C VAL A 181 14.11 4.66 -20.10
N ILE A 182 14.02 5.96 -20.37
CA ILE A 182 14.96 6.71 -21.22
C ILE A 182 15.39 7.98 -20.50
N SER A 183 16.70 8.27 -20.53
CA SER A 183 17.25 9.54 -20.05
C SER A 183 16.71 10.75 -20.82
N ALA A 184 16.50 11.87 -20.12
CA ALA A 184 16.08 13.13 -20.72
C ALA A 184 17.00 13.60 -21.87
N GLU A 185 18.28 13.24 -21.86
CA GLU A 185 19.25 13.61 -22.89
C GLU A 185 19.08 12.80 -24.19
N LYS A 186 18.62 11.55 -24.09
CA LYS A 186 18.47 10.62 -25.24
C LYS A 186 17.09 10.71 -25.92
N ALA A 187 16.15 11.44 -25.33
CA ALA A 187 14.74 11.52 -25.73
C ALA A 187 14.50 11.92 -27.19
N TYR A 188 15.36 12.75 -27.78
CA TYR A 188 15.14 13.32 -29.11
C TYR A 188 15.42 12.35 -30.27
N HIS A 189 16.12 11.25 -30.01
CA HIS A 189 16.62 10.37 -31.06
C HIS A 189 15.74 9.13 -31.31
N GLU A 190 14.87 8.75 -30.38
CA GLU A 190 14.13 7.47 -30.47
C GLU A 190 12.64 7.65 -30.11
N GLN A 191 11.76 7.53 -31.11
CA GLN A 191 10.34 7.32 -30.88
C GLN A 191 10.06 5.81 -30.91
N LEU A 192 9.83 5.21 -29.75
CA LEU A 192 9.55 3.79 -29.65
C LEU A 192 8.11 3.47 -30.05
N SER A 193 7.95 2.45 -30.87
CA SER A 193 6.66 1.89 -31.27
C SER A 193 6.00 1.08 -30.15
N VAL A 194 4.70 0.82 -30.27
CA VAL A 194 3.97 -0.02 -29.29
C VAL A 194 4.58 -1.41 -29.20
N SER A 195 5.01 -1.99 -30.32
CA SER A 195 5.65 -3.32 -30.33
C SER A 195 7.01 -3.32 -29.62
N GLU A 196 7.81 -2.28 -29.76
CA GLU A 196 9.13 -2.20 -29.11
C GLU A 196 8.99 -2.08 -27.59
N ILE A 197 8.15 -1.18 -27.10
CA ILE A 197 7.92 -1.03 -25.66
C ILE A 197 7.29 -2.30 -25.04
N THR A 198 6.42 -2.98 -25.80
CA THR A 198 5.82 -4.26 -25.37
C THR A 198 6.87 -5.35 -25.26
N ASN A 199 7.81 -5.43 -26.21
CA ASN A 199 8.92 -6.39 -26.15
C ASN A 199 9.85 -6.09 -24.98
N ALA A 200 10.13 -4.82 -24.71
CA ALA A 200 10.97 -4.39 -23.60
C ALA A 200 10.41 -4.82 -22.22
N CYS A 201 9.08 -4.95 -22.07
CA CYS A 201 8.48 -5.47 -20.83
C CYS A 201 8.85 -6.92 -20.51
N PHE A 202 9.20 -7.73 -21.52
CA PHE A 202 9.60 -9.13 -21.33
C PHE A 202 11.12 -9.31 -21.23
N GLU A 203 11.88 -8.21 -21.24
CA GLU A 203 13.32 -8.25 -21.01
C GLU A 203 13.59 -8.22 -19.50
N PRO A 204 14.35 -9.19 -18.96
CA PRO A 204 14.69 -9.23 -17.53
C PRO A 204 15.38 -7.96 -17.03
N ALA A 205 16.05 -7.24 -17.94
CA ALA A 205 16.77 -6.00 -17.65
C ALA A 205 15.88 -4.84 -17.16
N ASN A 206 14.58 -4.87 -17.48
CA ASN A 206 13.62 -3.80 -17.14
C ASN A 206 12.70 -4.17 -15.96
N GLN A 207 12.84 -5.38 -15.41
CA GLN A 207 12.00 -5.87 -14.32
C GLN A 207 12.36 -5.19 -13.00
N MET A 208 11.35 -4.97 -12.15
CA MET A 208 11.53 -4.33 -10.85
C MET A 208 11.95 -5.29 -9.74
N VAL A 209 12.07 -6.58 -10.04
CA VAL A 209 12.55 -7.60 -9.11
C VAL A 209 13.58 -8.45 -9.85
N LYS A 210 14.74 -8.70 -9.24
CA LYS A 210 15.75 -9.59 -9.81
C LYS A 210 15.29 -11.05 -9.73
N CYS A 211 14.76 -11.56 -10.82
CA CYS A 211 14.49 -12.98 -11.06
C CYS A 211 14.68 -13.27 -12.55
N ASP A 212 14.89 -14.52 -12.94
CA ASP A 212 14.82 -14.89 -14.35
C ASP A 212 13.43 -15.49 -14.68
N PRO A 213 12.55 -14.76 -15.40
CA PRO A 213 11.23 -15.26 -15.77
C PRO A 213 11.28 -16.48 -16.69
N ARG A 214 12.42 -16.78 -17.30
CA ARG A 214 12.60 -17.94 -18.17
C ARG A 214 12.64 -19.25 -17.39
N HIS A 215 12.97 -19.20 -16.09
CA HIS A 215 12.90 -20.36 -15.20
C HIS A 215 11.51 -20.55 -14.59
N GLY A 216 10.61 -19.59 -14.78
CA GLY A 216 9.24 -19.65 -14.28
C GLY A 216 8.20 -19.76 -15.39
N LYS A 217 6.94 -19.86 -14.97
CA LYS A 217 5.77 -19.79 -15.84
C LYS A 217 4.93 -18.58 -15.47
N TYR A 218 4.29 -17.98 -16.46
CA TYR A 218 3.35 -16.89 -16.27
C TYR A 218 1.96 -17.43 -15.99
N MET A 219 1.35 -16.98 -14.89
CA MET A 219 -0.04 -17.28 -14.54
C MET A 219 -0.98 -16.24 -15.14
N ALA A 220 -0.60 -14.97 -15.04
CA ALA A 220 -1.38 -13.84 -15.54
C ALA A 220 -0.45 -12.69 -15.92
N CYS A 221 -0.80 -11.95 -16.97
CA CYS A 221 -0.10 -10.76 -17.42
C CYS A 221 -1.11 -9.65 -17.72
N CYS A 222 -1.01 -8.52 -17.04
CA CYS A 222 -1.75 -7.31 -17.33
C CYS A 222 -0.79 -6.27 -17.94
N MET A 223 -1.15 -5.71 -19.10
CA MET A 223 -0.40 -4.67 -19.79
C MET A 223 -1.17 -3.36 -19.69
N LEU A 224 -0.64 -2.40 -18.95
CA LEU A 224 -1.23 -1.08 -18.74
C LEU A 224 -0.52 -0.05 -19.62
N TYR A 225 -1.11 0.27 -20.76
CA TYR A 225 -0.58 1.25 -21.70
C TYR A 225 -1.07 2.66 -21.35
N ARG A 226 -0.19 3.64 -21.51
CA ARG A 226 -0.48 5.07 -21.34
C ARG A 226 0.00 5.88 -22.55
N GLY A 227 -0.80 6.86 -22.96
CA GLY A 227 -0.49 7.83 -24.01
C GLY A 227 -1.04 7.48 -25.38
N ASP A 228 -0.31 7.87 -26.43
CA ASP A 228 -0.71 7.65 -27.83
C ASP A 228 -0.54 6.17 -28.23
N VAL A 229 -1.57 5.36 -27.94
CA VAL A 229 -1.58 3.91 -28.15
C VAL A 229 -2.85 3.48 -28.87
N VAL A 230 -2.67 2.83 -30.02
CA VAL A 230 -3.77 2.29 -30.83
C VAL A 230 -4.04 0.83 -30.41
N PRO A 231 -5.29 0.45 -30.06
CA PRO A 231 -5.61 -0.91 -29.62
C PRO A 231 -5.24 -2.02 -30.62
N LYS A 232 -5.29 -1.71 -31.92
CA LYS A 232 -4.88 -2.63 -33.00
C LYS A 232 -3.40 -3.02 -32.88
N ASP A 233 -2.53 -2.05 -32.61
CA ASP A 233 -1.09 -2.26 -32.52
C ASP A 233 -0.73 -3.04 -31.26
N VAL A 234 -1.45 -2.81 -30.16
CA VAL A 234 -1.33 -3.60 -28.93
C VAL A 234 -1.66 -5.07 -29.17
N ASN A 235 -2.78 -5.35 -29.84
CA ASN A 235 -3.18 -6.73 -30.15
C ASN A 235 -2.17 -7.42 -31.08
N ALA A 236 -1.61 -6.70 -32.06
CA ALA A 236 -0.56 -7.22 -32.93
C ALA A 236 0.75 -7.50 -32.15
N ALA A 237 1.14 -6.60 -31.26
CA ALA A 237 2.31 -6.78 -30.39
C ALA A 237 2.14 -8.00 -29.47
N ILE A 238 0.99 -8.16 -28.81
CA ILE A 238 0.69 -9.30 -27.95
C ILE A 238 0.66 -10.61 -28.75
N ALA A 239 0.09 -10.61 -29.95
CA ALA A 239 0.12 -11.77 -30.82
C ALA A 239 1.56 -12.20 -31.16
N THR A 240 2.46 -11.24 -31.37
CA THR A 240 3.89 -11.50 -31.60
C THR A 240 4.60 -12.01 -30.35
N ILE A 241 4.23 -11.52 -29.17
CA ILE A 241 4.75 -12.02 -27.89
C ILE A 241 4.34 -13.46 -27.65
N LYS A 242 3.08 -13.82 -27.92
CA LYS A 242 2.56 -15.17 -27.72
C LYS A 242 3.23 -16.24 -28.59
N THR A 243 3.86 -15.87 -29.71
CA THR A 243 4.60 -16.82 -30.54
C THR A 243 6.03 -17.07 -30.06
N LYS A 244 6.54 -16.27 -29.12
CA LYS A 244 7.89 -16.44 -28.57
C LYS A 244 7.93 -17.61 -27.60
N LYS A 245 8.76 -18.62 -27.91
CA LYS A 245 8.97 -19.81 -27.05
C LYS A 245 9.56 -19.50 -25.66
N THR A 246 10.17 -18.34 -25.48
CA THR A 246 10.78 -17.92 -24.21
C THR A 246 9.75 -17.52 -23.15
N ILE A 247 8.49 -17.33 -23.53
CA ILE A 247 7.42 -16.88 -22.64
C ILE A 247 6.45 -18.06 -22.51
N GLN A 248 6.52 -18.75 -21.38
CA GLN A 248 5.70 -19.92 -21.09
C GLN A 248 4.59 -19.53 -20.12
N PHE A 249 3.35 -19.80 -20.51
CA PHE A 249 2.20 -19.69 -19.61
C PHE A 249 1.91 -21.05 -18.99
N VAL A 250 1.26 -21.05 -17.84
CA VAL A 250 0.68 -22.26 -17.24
C VAL A 250 -0.41 -22.86 -18.12
N ASP A 251 -0.52 -24.19 -18.14
CA ASP A 251 -1.42 -24.94 -19.04
C ASP A 251 -2.90 -24.53 -18.92
N TRP A 252 -3.32 -24.19 -17.70
CA TRP A 252 -4.70 -23.82 -17.39
C TRP A 252 -5.01 -22.34 -17.71
N CYS A 253 -4.01 -21.53 -18.10
CA CYS A 253 -4.19 -20.12 -18.49
C CYS A 253 -3.47 -19.79 -19.82
N PRO A 254 -3.92 -20.35 -20.96
CA PRO A 254 -3.22 -20.16 -22.24
C PRO A 254 -3.41 -18.76 -22.87
N THR A 255 -4.32 -17.92 -22.34
CA THR A 255 -4.64 -16.59 -22.88
C THR A 255 -4.58 -15.47 -21.83
N GLY A 256 -3.68 -15.58 -20.85
CA GLY A 256 -3.60 -14.73 -19.66
C GLY A 256 -3.22 -13.25 -19.85
N PHE A 257 -3.41 -12.65 -21.04
CA PHE A 257 -3.14 -11.24 -21.28
C PHE A 257 -4.39 -10.38 -21.06
N LYS A 258 -4.28 -9.41 -20.16
CA LYS A 258 -5.27 -8.33 -19.96
C LYS A 258 -4.65 -7.00 -20.36
N VAL A 259 -5.44 -6.12 -20.97
CA VAL A 259 -4.91 -4.90 -21.61
C VAL A 259 -5.69 -3.69 -21.13
N GLY A 260 -5.06 -2.82 -20.35
CA GLY A 260 -5.58 -1.49 -20.02
C GLY A 260 -4.97 -0.44 -20.96
N ILE A 261 -5.78 0.49 -21.46
CA ILE A 261 -5.30 1.61 -22.28
C ILE A 261 -5.86 2.92 -21.73
N ASN A 262 -4.95 3.81 -21.34
CA ASN A 262 -5.25 5.18 -20.97
C ASN A 262 -4.61 6.13 -21.99
N TYR A 263 -5.40 7.06 -22.54
CA TYR A 263 -4.95 7.97 -23.60
C TYR A 263 -4.12 9.16 -23.08
N GLN A 264 -4.08 9.38 -21.77
CA GLN A 264 -3.27 10.44 -21.20
C GLN A 264 -1.78 10.06 -21.23
N PRO A 265 -0.92 10.92 -21.80
CA PRO A 265 0.51 10.67 -21.85
C PRO A 265 1.12 10.65 -20.43
N PRO A 266 2.17 9.85 -20.19
CA PRO A 266 2.90 9.87 -18.92
C PRO A 266 3.46 11.27 -18.63
N THR A 267 3.23 11.78 -17.43
CA THR A 267 3.82 13.03 -16.97
C THR A 267 5.15 12.75 -16.30
N VAL A 268 6.13 13.64 -16.48
CA VAL A 268 7.43 13.55 -15.82
C VAL A 268 7.64 14.75 -14.91
N VAL A 269 8.35 14.54 -13.80
CA VAL A 269 8.70 15.59 -12.86
C VAL A 269 9.68 16.57 -13.53
N PRO A 270 9.43 17.89 -13.50
CA PRO A 270 10.38 18.88 -14.01
C PRO A 270 11.76 18.75 -13.32
N GLY A 271 12.83 18.68 -14.11
CA GLY A 271 14.18 18.43 -13.59
C GLY A 271 14.42 17.00 -13.11
N GLY A 272 13.52 16.07 -13.44
CA GLY A 272 13.73 14.64 -13.27
C GLY A 272 14.59 14.03 -14.38
N ASP A 273 15.03 12.80 -14.15
CA ASP A 273 15.97 12.08 -15.01
C ASP A 273 15.31 11.45 -16.25
N LEU A 274 13.98 11.29 -16.20
CA LEU A 274 13.18 10.63 -17.23
C LEU A 274 12.77 11.60 -18.34
N ALA A 275 12.93 11.12 -19.58
CA ALA A 275 12.44 11.79 -20.77
C ALA A 275 10.90 11.87 -20.83
N LYS A 276 10.38 12.95 -21.43
CA LYS A 276 8.97 13.00 -21.84
C LYS A 276 8.76 12.03 -23.00
N VAL A 277 7.90 11.04 -22.80
CA VAL A 277 7.54 10.03 -23.80
C VAL A 277 6.08 10.17 -24.20
N GLN A 278 5.78 9.89 -25.47
CA GLN A 278 4.40 9.92 -26.00
C GLN A 278 3.58 8.71 -25.54
N ARG A 279 4.26 7.60 -25.22
CA ARG A 279 3.66 6.34 -24.82
C ARG A 279 4.56 5.59 -23.85
N ALA A 280 3.94 4.90 -22.90
CA ALA A 280 4.60 3.98 -21.99
C ALA A 280 3.69 2.80 -21.68
N VAL A 281 4.27 1.77 -21.09
CA VAL A 281 3.58 0.55 -20.68
C VAL A 281 4.13 0.06 -19.35
N CYS A 282 3.22 -0.26 -18.44
CA CYS A 282 3.51 -0.96 -17.21
C CYS A 282 2.93 -2.37 -17.31
N MET A 283 3.79 -3.38 -17.32
CA MET A 283 3.37 -4.78 -17.26
C MET A 283 3.32 -5.21 -15.79
N LEU A 284 2.21 -5.82 -15.40
CA LEU A 284 2.06 -6.54 -14.15
C LEU A 284 1.91 -8.01 -14.47
N SER A 285 2.90 -8.81 -14.11
CA SER A 285 2.91 -10.23 -14.43
C SER A 285 3.06 -11.05 -13.16
N ASN A 286 2.13 -11.97 -12.92
CA ASN A 286 2.29 -12.97 -11.88
C ASN A 286 3.01 -14.18 -12.48
N THR A 287 4.27 -14.40 -12.05
CA THR A 287 5.09 -15.52 -12.49
C THR A 287 5.69 -16.26 -11.32
N THR A 288 5.81 -17.58 -11.47
CA THR A 288 6.44 -18.45 -10.47
C THR A 288 7.93 -18.18 -10.28
N ALA A 289 8.58 -17.43 -11.19
CA ALA A 289 9.99 -17.05 -11.06
C ALA A 289 10.27 -16.21 -9.81
N ILE A 290 9.25 -15.58 -9.23
CA ILE A 290 9.38 -14.82 -7.98
C ILE A 290 9.77 -15.69 -6.79
N ALA A 291 9.53 -17.00 -6.86
CA ALA A 291 9.99 -17.97 -5.86
C ALA A 291 11.51 -17.92 -5.65
N GLU A 292 12.30 -17.59 -6.68
CA GLU A 292 13.74 -17.40 -6.54
C GLU A 292 14.09 -16.26 -5.56
N ALA A 293 13.25 -15.22 -5.47
CA ALA A 293 13.45 -14.13 -4.53
C ALA A 293 13.17 -14.58 -3.08
N TRP A 294 12.13 -15.39 -2.87
CA TRP A 294 11.82 -15.98 -1.57
C TRP A 294 12.93 -16.94 -1.11
N ALA A 295 13.39 -17.84 -1.98
CA ALA A 295 14.45 -18.79 -1.67
C ALA A 295 15.77 -18.14 -1.23
N ARG A 296 16.13 -16.99 -1.83
CA ARG A 296 17.32 -16.21 -1.42
C ARG A 296 17.16 -15.60 -0.03
N LEU A 297 15.95 -15.17 0.31
CA LEU A 297 15.64 -14.60 1.62
C LEU A 297 15.67 -15.68 2.70
N ASP A 298 15.02 -16.81 2.42
CA ASP A 298 14.95 -17.98 3.29
C ASP A 298 16.34 -18.53 3.61
N HIS A 299 17.20 -18.63 2.60
CA HIS A 299 18.58 -19.04 2.82
C HIS A 299 19.33 -18.12 3.80
N LYS A 300 19.14 -16.79 3.71
CA LYS A 300 19.76 -15.84 4.64
C LYS A 300 19.17 -15.95 6.04
N PHE A 301 17.86 -16.12 6.14
CA PHE A 301 17.18 -16.35 7.40
C PHE A 301 17.74 -17.60 8.10
N ASP A 302 17.82 -18.72 7.37
CA ASP A 302 18.28 -20.00 7.91
C ASP A 302 19.72 -19.91 8.44
N LEU A 303 20.61 -19.23 7.71
CA LEU A 303 21.99 -19.00 8.15
C LEU A 303 22.08 -18.23 9.48
N MET A 304 21.26 -17.20 9.66
CA MET A 304 21.24 -16.40 10.90
C MET A 304 20.55 -17.16 12.04
N TYR A 305 19.40 -17.78 11.75
CA TYR A 305 18.55 -18.44 12.75
C TYR A 305 19.16 -19.73 13.27
N ALA A 306 19.95 -20.45 12.45
CA ALA A 306 20.74 -21.61 12.89
C ALA A 306 21.73 -21.28 14.02
N LYS A 307 22.16 -20.01 14.11
CA LYS A 307 23.03 -19.51 15.19
C LYS A 307 22.29 -18.71 16.25
N ARG A 308 20.96 -18.57 16.13
CA ARG A 308 20.14 -17.67 16.96
C ARG A 308 20.72 -16.25 17.04
N ALA A 309 21.36 -15.80 15.96
CA ALA A 309 21.93 -14.46 15.90
C ALA A 309 20.80 -13.43 15.97
N PHE A 310 20.97 -12.37 16.77
CA PHE A 310 20.00 -11.28 16.94
C PHE A 310 18.60 -11.62 17.48
N VAL A 311 18.23 -12.90 17.66
CA VAL A 311 16.90 -13.34 18.13
C VAL A 311 16.51 -12.70 19.48
N HIS A 312 17.46 -12.54 20.40
CA HIS A 312 17.21 -11.94 21.72
C HIS A 312 16.66 -10.51 21.66
N TRP A 313 16.94 -9.74 20.60
CA TRP A 313 16.37 -8.40 20.40
C TRP A 313 14.87 -8.44 20.13
N TYR A 314 14.38 -9.50 19.49
CA TYR A 314 12.96 -9.68 19.19
C TYR A 314 12.21 -10.21 20.40
N VAL A 315 12.76 -11.23 21.06
CA VAL A 315 12.18 -11.83 22.27
C VAL A 315 12.13 -10.83 23.43
N GLY A 316 13.15 -9.97 23.55
CA GLY A 316 13.18 -8.90 24.55
C GLY A 316 12.06 -7.85 24.39
N GLU A 317 11.42 -7.80 23.23
CA GLU A 317 10.35 -6.85 22.89
C GLU A 317 8.97 -7.52 22.90
N GLY A 318 8.85 -8.69 23.56
CA GLY A 318 7.56 -9.35 23.80
C GLY A 318 7.07 -10.26 22.67
N MET A 319 7.93 -10.57 21.70
CA MET A 319 7.68 -11.57 20.66
C MET A 319 8.08 -12.96 21.16
N GLU A 320 7.31 -14.00 20.85
CA GLU A 320 7.68 -15.37 21.21
C GLU A 320 8.70 -15.94 20.20
N GLU A 321 9.70 -16.69 20.68
CA GLU A 321 10.71 -17.29 19.78
C GLU A 321 10.08 -18.26 18.76
N GLY A 322 8.98 -18.91 19.12
CA GLY A 322 8.27 -19.86 18.25
C GLY A 322 7.75 -19.24 16.95
N GLU A 323 7.43 -17.94 16.95
CA GLU A 323 6.89 -17.22 15.80
C GLU A 323 7.90 -17.17 14.63
N PHE A 324 9.21 -17.19 14.92
CA PHE A 324 10.23 -17.31 13.86
C PHE A 324 10.13 -18.63 13.11
N SER A 325 9.87 -19.71 13.83
CA SER A 325 9.75 -21.05 13.23
C SER A 325 8.45 -21.16 12.44
N GLU A 326 7.34 -20.66 12.98
CA GLU A 326 6.04 -20.63 12.29
C GLU A 326 6.10 -19.82 10.98
N ALA A 327 6.63 -18.59 11.04
CA ALA A 327 6.77 -17.75 9.86
C ALA A 327 7.67 -18.37 8.78
N ARG A 328 8.72 -19.09 9.19
CA ARG A 328 9.62 -19.79 8.27
C ARG A 328 8.96 -21.01 7.63
N GLU A 329 8.14 -21.74 8.37
CA GLU A 329 7.37 -22.89 7.86
C GLU A 329 6.29 -22.44 6.87
N ASP A 330 5.61 -21.34 7.15
CA ASP A 330 4.61 -20.77 6.24
C ASP A 330 5.24 -20.27 4.93
N LEU A 331 6.44 -19.67 4.98
CA LEU A 331 7.16 -19.29 3.76
C LEU A 331 7.68 -20.50 2.98
N ALA A 332 8.11 -21.57 3.66
CA ALA A 332 8.44 -22.83 3.01
C ALA A 332 7.22 -23.44 2.28
N ALA A 333 6.03 -23.34 2.89
CA ALA A 333 4.80 -23.76 2.25
C ALA A 333 4.46 -22.89 1.03
N LEU A 334 4.69 -21.57 1.11
CA LEU A 334 4.53 -20.66 -0.03
C LEU A 334 5.49 -21.00 -1.20
N GLU A 335 6.75 -21.34 -0.93
CA GLU A 335 7.68 -21.80 -1.96
C GLU A 335 7.17 -23.07 -2.65
N LYS A 336 6.67 -24.02 -1.87
CA LYS A 336 6.05 -25.25 -2.38
C LYS A 336 4.80 -24.96 -3.21
N ASP A 337 3.97 -24.00 -2.82
CA ASP A 337 2.81 -23.54 -3.60
C ASP A 337 3.26 -23.06 -5.00
N TYR A 338 4.36 -22.31 -5.10
CA TYR A 338 4.93 -21.87 -6.38
C TYR A 338 5.50 -23.02 -7.21
N GLU A 339 6.16 -23.99 -6.57
CA GLU A 339 6.67 -25.19 -7.25
C GLU A 339 5.52 -26.00 -7.85
N GLU A 340 4.46 -26.26 -7.07
CA GLU A 340 3.29 -27.03 -7.50
C GLU A 340 2.57 -26.37 -8.69
N VAL A 341 2.45 -25.04 -8.68
CA VAL A 341 1.88 -24.30 -9.82
C VAL A 341 2.80 -24.32 -11.05
N GLY A 342 4.11 -24.48 -10.85
CA GLY A 342 5.10 -24.57 -11.92
C GLY A 342 5.13 -25.92 -12.63
N VAL A 343 4.64 -27.00 -12.02
CA VAL A 343 4.59 -28.33 -12.63
C VAL A 343 3.47 -28.40 -13.67
N ASP A 344 3.77 -28.89 -14.87
CA ASP A 344 2.74 -29.14 -15.88
C ASP A 344 1.77 -30.22 -15.38
N SER A 345 0.50 -30.08 -15.75
CA SER A 345 -0.47 -31.13 -15.42
C SER A 345 -0.02 -32.41 -16.13
N VAL A 346 0.43 -33.43 -15.39
CA VAL A 346 0.83 -34.71 -15.99
C VAL A 346 -0.34 -35.22 -16.82
N GLU A 347 -0.12 -35.40 -18.14
CA GLU A 347 -1.07 -36.04 -19.02
C GLU A 347 -1.22 -37.51 -18.61
N GLY A 348 -2.16 -37.78 -17.69
CA GLY A 348 -2.47 -39.12 -17.23
C GLY A 348 -3.20 -39.09 -15.89
N GLU A 349 -4.48 -39.49 -15.91
CA GLU A 349 -5.42 -39.62 -14.78
C GLU A 349 -6.16 -38.35 -14.36
N GLY A 350 -7.23 -38.03 -15.10
CA GLY A 350 -8.21 -37.04 -14.64
C GLY A 350 -9.25 -36.55 -15.65
N GLU A 351 -9.46 -37.22 -16.78
CA GLU A 351 -10.47 -36.78 -17.77
C GLU A 351 -11.93 -37.08 -17.36
N GLU A 352 -12.19 -37.84 -16.30
CA GLU A 352 -13.58 -38.20 -15.92
C GLU A 352 -14.24 -37.24 -14.91
N ASN A 353 -13.48 -36.39 -14.20
CA ASN A 353 -14.04 -35.48 -13.19
C ASN A 353 -14.10 -34.00 -13.60
N LYS A 354 -13.48 -33.60 -14.72
CA LYS A 354 -13.47 -32.21 -15.21
C LYS A 354 -14.71 -31.81 -16.02
N ARG A 355 -15.59 -32.75 -16.40
CA ARG A 355 -16.86 -32.42 -17.11
C ARG A 355 -18.03 -32.04 -16.21
N ASN A 356 -17.99 -32.38 -14.91
CA ASN A 356 -19.13 -32.11 -14.03
C ASN A 356 -19.10 -30.71 -13.39
N ILE A 357 -17.93 -30.13 -13.12
CA ILE A 357 -17.83 -28.80 -12.49
C ILE A 357 -18.07 -27.66 -13.50
N SER A 358 -17.58 -27.79 -14.74
CA SER A 358 -17.82 -26.79 -15.79
C SER A 358 -19.28 -26.70 -16.23
N THR A 359 -20.06 -27.77 -16.07
CA THR A 359 -21.46 -27.81 -16.53
C THR A 359 -22.40 -27.29 -15.44
N GLN A 360 -22.09 -27.55 -14.17
CA GLN A 360 -22.90 -27.11 -13.03
C GLN A 360 -22.80 -25.61 -12.73
N ILE A 361 -21.66 -24.98 -13.05
CA ILE A 361 -21.48 -23.52 -12.92
C ILE A 361 -22.19 -22.77 -14.06
N LYS A 362 -22.31 -23.36 -15.26
CA LYS A 362 -22.98 -22.74 -16.41
C LYS A 362 -24.51 -22.78 -16.30
N GLU A 363 -25.10 -23.81 -15.70
CA GLU A 363 -26.57 -23.91 -15.59
C GLU A 363 -27.15 -23.10 -14.42
N THR A 364 -26.37 -22.84 -13.35
CA THR A 364 -26.85 -22.04 -12.21
C THR A 364 -26.87 -20.53 -12.51
N CYS A 365 -26.01 -20.04 -13.42
CA CYS A 365 -25.97 -18.62 -13.79
C CYS A 365 -26.98 -18.21 -14.87
N LEU A 366 -27.57 -19.16 -15.60
CA LEU A 366 -28.49 -18.86 -16.71
C LEU A 366 -29.98 -18.84 -16.33
N HIS A 367 -30.34 -19.15 -15.08
CA HIS A 367 -31.75 -19.19 -14.65
C HIS A 367 -32.26 -17.93 -13.92
N ASN A 368 -31.40 -16.98 -13.58
CA ASN A 368 -31.79 -15.74 -12.88
C ASN A 368 -31.77 -14.46 -13.74
N PHE A 369 -31.58 -14.57 -15.06
CA PHE A 369 -31.53 -13.43 -15.98
C PHE A 369 -32.71 -13.40 -16.96
N SER A 370 -33.95 -13.45 -16.44
CA SER A 370 -35.16 -13.35 -17.29
C SER A 370 -36.28 -12.42 -16.75
N GLN A 371 -36.10 -11.75 -15.62
CA GLN A 371 -37.11 -10.78 -15.15
C GLN A 371 -36.47 -9.53 -14.57
N THR A 372 -36.33 -8.50 -15.41
CA THR A 372 -36.57 -7.07 -15.09
C THR A 372 -36.02 -6.18 -16.22
N LYS A 373 -36.57 -6.31 -17.43
CA LYS A 373 -36.11 -5.54 -18.59
C LYS A 373 -36.75 -4.16 -18.81
N ASN A 374 -37.57 -3.66 -17.89
CA ASN A 374 -38.27 -2.37 -18.10
C ASN A 374 -38.04 -1.29 -17.01
N HIS A 375 -37.04 -1.44 -16.13
CA HIS A 375 -36.63 -0.38 -15.18
C HIS A 375 -35.23 0.23 -15.45
N ILE A 376 -34.55 -0.26 -16.49
CA ILE A 376 -33.11 0.00 -16.72
C ILE A 376 -32.84 1.41 -17.26
N LEU A 377 -33.78 2.06 -17.94
CA LEU A 377 -33.50 3.36 -18.57
C LEU A 377 -33.46 4.55 -17.60
N MET A 378 -34.06 4.42 -16.40
CA MET A 378 -34.03 5.48 -15.39
C MET A 378 -32.90 5.29 -14.37
N ILE A 379 -32.42 4.05 -14.18
CA ILE A 379 -31.24 3.73 -13.35
C ILE A 379 -29.95 4.13 -14.06
N ILE A 380 -29.89 4.04 -15.40
CA ILE A 380 -28.69 4.44 -16.15
C ILE A 380 -28.31 5.91 -15.90
N ASN A 381 -29.28 6.84 -15.75
CA ASN A 381 -28.97 8.24 -15.43
C ASN A 381 -28.65 8.51 -13.94
N VAL A 382 -28.96 7.58 -13.03
CA VAL A 382 -28.63 7.71 -11.59
C VAL A 382 -27.33 6.96 -11.25
N SER A 383 -27.02 5.87 -11.96
CA SER A 383 -25.78 5.09 -11.79
C SER A 383 -24.56 5.73 -12.46
N ILE A 384 -24.75 6.56 -13.50
CA ILE A 384 -23.68 7.39 -14.07
C ILE A 384 -23.25 8.49 -13.08
N LEU A 385 -24.07 8.79 -12.05
CA LEU A 385 -23.79 9.80 -11.04
C LEU A 385 -23.14 9.27 -9.74
N CYS A 386 -22.78 7.97 -9.63
CA CYS A 386 -22.45 7.37 -8.32
C CYS A 386 -21.32 6.31 -8.30
N LEU A 387 -20.23 6.49 -9.04
CA LEU A 387 -19.03 5.64 -8.88
C LEU A 387 -17.76 6.49 -8.70
N GLN A 388 -17.72 7.30 -7.65
CA GLN A 388 -16.46 7.85 -7.17
C GLN A 388 -15.57 6.69 -6.70
N ARG A 389 -14.38 6.56 -7.30
CA ARG A 389 -13.42 5.46 -7.08
C ARG A 389 -12.42 5.79 -5.98
N GLU A 390 -12.89 6.19 -4.82
CA GLU A 390 -12.04 6.79 -3.79
C GLU A 390 -11.11 5.75 -3.15
N CYS A 391 -9.84 6.12 -2.99
CA CYS A 391 -8.80 5.27 -2.41
C CYS A 391 -8.03 6.03 -1.35
N ILE A 392 -7.66 5.36 -0.25
CA ILE A 392 -6.83 5.95 0.81
C ILE A 392 -5.41 5.41 0.67
N SER A 393 -4.42 6.31 0.57
CA SER A 393 -3.01 5.92 0.55
C SER A 393 -2.41 5.99 1.95
N ILE A 394 -1.78 4.93 2.41
CA ILE A 394 -1.13 4.84 3.71
C ILE A 394 0.36 4.62 3.46
N HIS A 395 1.18 5.55 3.94
CA HIS A 395 2.63 5.53 3.78
C HIS A 395 3.27 5.24 5.13
N VAL A 396 3.95 4.10 5.26
CA VAL A 396 4.47 3.59 6.54
C VAL A 396 5.99 3.50 6.52
N GLY A 397 6.60 4.11 7.55
CA GLY A 397 8.05 4.16 7.75
C GLY A 397 8.78 5.04 6.73
N GLN A 398 10.08 5.18 6.92
CA GLN A 398 10.94 6.03 6.09
C GLN A 398 10.79 5.74 4.59
N ALA A 399 10.91 4.48 4.16
CA ALA A 399 10.83 4.12 2.74
C ALA A 399 9.45 4.44 2.14
N GLY A 400 8.37 4.05 2.83
CA GLY A 400 7.00 4.33 2.39
C GLY A 400 6.74 5.83 2.28
N CYS A 401 7.16 6.62 3.27
CA CYS A 401 7.00 8.07 3.25
C CYS A 401 7.79 8.74 2.12
N GLN A 402 9.02 8.32 1.86
CA GLN A 402 9.85 8.86 0.77
C GLN A 402 9.28 8.54 -0.62
N ILE A 403 8.79 7.31 -0.82
CA ILE A 403 8.08 6.92 -2.06
C ILE A 403 6.80 7.76 -2.19
N GLY A 404 6.03 7.89 -1.10
CA GLY A 404 4.84 8.71 -1.05
C GLY A 404 5.08 10.14 -1.51
N ASN A 405 6.15 10.79 -1.02
CA ASN A 405 6.49 12.15 -1.43
C ASN A 405 6.73 12.26 -2.95
N ALA A 406 7.45 11.31 -3.54
CA ALA A 406 7.67 11.28 -5.00
C ALA A 406 6.38 11.00 -5.78
N CYS A 407 5.52 10.10 -5.29
CA CYS A 407 4.22 9.81 -5.89
C CYS A 407 3.28 11.03 -5.87
N TRP A 408 3.19 11.74 -4.74
CA TRP A 408 2.30 12.90 -4.61
C TRP A 408 2.78 14.11 -5.41
N GLU A 409 4.08 14.32 -5.54
CA GLU A 409 4.63 15.30 -6.49
C GLU A 409 4.15 15.00 -7.92
N LEU A 410 4.23 13.73 -8.35
CA LEU A 410 3.77 13.32 -9.67
C LEU A 410 2.26 13.45 -9.84
N TYR A 411 1.46 13.04 -8.84
CA TYR A 411 0.00 13.19 -8.88
C TYR A 411 -0.43 14.66 -8.96
N CYS A 412 0.22 15.56 -8.22
CA CYS A 412 -0.06 16.99 -8.31
C CYS A 412 0.20 17.52 -9.72
N LEU A 413 1.32 17.12 -10.33
CA LEU A 413 1.68 17.52 -11.70
C LEU A 413 0.70 16.97 -12.74
N GLU A 414 0.27 15.72 -12.61
CA GLU A 414 -0.68 15.08 -13.52
C GLU A 414 -2.06 15.75 -13.50
N HIS A 415 -2.55 16.14 -12.31
CA HIS A 415 -3.83 16.83 -12.17
C HIS A 415 -3.71 18.37 -12.26
N GLY A 416 -2.50 18.91 -12.34
CA GLY A 416 -2.25 20.35 -12.39
C GLY A 416 -2.59 21.10 -11.09
N ILE A 417 -2.54 20.40 -9.96
CA ILE A 417 -2.74 20.95 -8.62
C ILE A 417 -1.41 21.56 -8.15
N GLN A 418 -1.46 22.78 -7.65
CA GLN A 418 -0.27 23.45 -7.13
C GLN A 418 0.15 22.84 -5.77
N PRO A 419 1.41 23.00 -5.34
CA PRO A 419 1.90 22.46 -4.07
C PRO A 419 1.14 22.93 -2.82
N ASP A 420 0.34 23.98 -2.92
CA ASP A 420 -0.52 24.51 -1.85
C ASP A 420 -1.93 23.89 -1.83
N GLY A 421 -2.25 23.03 -2.81
CA GLY A 421 -3.55 22.39 -3.00
C GLY A 421 -4.54 23.23 -3.80
N GLN A 422 -4.13 24.36 -4.39
CA GLN A 422 -4.99 25.18 -5.25
C GLN A 422 -4.85 24.80 -6.72
N MET A 423 -5.94 24.91 -7.48
CA MET A 423 -5.87 24.86 -8.94
C MET A 423 -5.62 26.28 -9.49
N PRO A 424 -4.78 26.46 -10.53
CA PRO A 424 -4.60 27.75 -11.20
C PRO A 424 -5.95 28.28 -11.74
N SER A 425 -6.20 29.57 -11.55
CA SER A 425 -7.47 30.24 -11.92
C SER A 425 -7.86 30.08 -13.41
N ASP A 426 -6.88 29.93 -14.30
CA ASP A 426 -7.08 29.74 -15.74
C ASP A 426 -7.48 28.30 -16.15
N LYS A 427 -7.48 27.35 -15.22
CA LYS A 427 -7.98 25.97 -15.44
C LYS A 427 -9.40 25.74 -14.91
N THR A 428 -10.17 26.80 -14.69
CA THR A 428 -11.62 26.68 -14.46
C THR A 428 -12.40 26.24 -15.70
N ILE A 429 -11.76 26.09 -16.87
CA ILE A 429 -12.39 25.63 -18.11
C ILE A 429 -11.44 24.66 -18.81
N GLY A 430 -11.67 23.35 -18.65
CA GLY A 430 -10.82 22.34 -19.28
C GLY A 430 -11.22 20.88 -19.05
N GLY A 431 -12.50 20.55 -19.24
CA GLY A 431 -13.00 19.16 -19.31
C GLY A 431 -13.45 18.60 -17.98
N GLY A 432 -14.74 18.25 -17.86
CA GLY A 432 -15.34 17.65 -16.67
C GLY A 432 -14.83 16.24 -16.38
N ASP A 433 -13.57 16.14 -15.95
CA ASP A 433 -12.97 14.91 -15.49
C ASP A 433 -12.75 15.02 -13.98
N ASP A 434 -13.71 14.50 -13.21
CA ASP A 434 -13.68 14.36 -11.75
C ASP A 434 -12.59 13.36 -11.28
N SER A 435 -11.59 13.06 -12.13
CA SER A 435 -10.54 12.06 -11.97
C SER A 435 -9.64 12.27 -10.76
N PHE A 436 -9.55 13.51 -10.26
CA PHE A 436 -8.79 13.85 -9.06
C PHE A 436 -9.53 13.47 -7.77
N ASN A 437 -10.85 13.32 -7.77
CA ASN A 437 -11.64 12.98 -6.57
C ASN A 437 -11.30 11.59 -6.02
N THR A 438 -10.74 10.70 -6.85
CA THR A 438 -10.23 9.38 -6.44
C THR A 438 -9.22 9.48 -5.29
N PHE A 439 -8.32 10.48 -5.33
CA PHE A 439 -7.23 10.62 -4.36
C PHE A 439 -7.25 11.93 -3.57
N PHE A 440 -8.00 12.94 -4.00
CA PHE A 440 -8.12 14.21 -3.31
C PHE A 440 -9.52 14.37 -2.71
N SER A 441 -9.62 15.09 -1.60
CA SER A 441 -10.86 15.63 -1.05
C SER A 441 -10.85 17.14 -1.21
N GLU A 442 -11.95 17.70 -1.70
CA GLU A 442 -12.12 19.15 -1.81
C GLU A 442 -12.66 19.71 -0.49
N THR A 443 -11.97 20.70 0.05
CA THR A 443 -12.45 21.47 1.20
C THR A 443 -13.39 22.57 0.74
N GLY A 444 -14.30 23.03 1.61
CA GLY A 444 -15.25 24.11 1.27
C GLY A 444 -14.62 25.45 0.86
N ALA A 445 -13.29 25.60 0.97
CA ALA A 445 -12.53 26.74 0.48
C ALA A 445 -11.93 26.54 -0.93
N GLY A 446 -12.27 25.46 -1.64
CA GLY A 446 -11.77 25.13 -2.98
C GLY A 446 -10.36 24.53 -3.01
N LYS A 447 -9.83 24.16 -1.83
CA LYS A 447 -8.50 23.53 -1.70
C LYS A 447 -8.62 22.02 -1.72
N HIS A 448 -7.76 21.38 -2.49
CA HIS A 448 -7.68 19.93 -2.68
C HIS A 448 -6.65 19.34 -1.71
N VAL A 449 -7.09 18.43 -0.84
CA VAL A 449 -6.26 17.77 0.17
C VAL A 449 -6.15 16.27 -0.16
N PRO A 450 -4.94 15.69 -0.20
CA PRO A 450 -4.76 14.25 -0.40
C PRO A 450 -5.50 13.39 0.63
N ARG A 451 -6.09 12.27 0.17
CA ARG A 451 -6.57 11.17 1.02
C ARG A 451 -5.42 10.25 1.38
N ALA A 452 -4.42 10.81 2.06
CA ALA A 452 -3.22 10.11 2.49
C ALA A 452 -3.02 10.18 3.99
N VAL A 453 -2.42 9.13 4.56
CA VAL A 453 -1.87 9.13 5.92
C VAL A 453 -0.40 8.75 5.83
N PHE A 454 0.47 9.55 6.44
CA PHE A 454 1.88 9.25 6.60
C PHE A 454 2.15 8.90 8.05
N VAL A 455 2.75 7.74 8.27
CA VAL A 455 3.08 7.25 9.60
C VAL A 455 4.54 6.88 9.62
N ASP A 456 5.30 7.54 10.47
CA ASP A 456 6.65 7.12 10.78
C ASP A 456 6.89 7.18 12.28
N LEU A 457 7.42 6.10 12.84
CA LEU A 457 7.85 6.07 14.23
C LEU A 457 9.10 6.93 14.41
N GLU A 458 9.83 7.23 13.33
CA GLU A 458 10.90 8.21 13.30
C GLU A 458 10.42 9.55 12.73
N PRO A 459 10.71 10.70 13.37
CA PRO A 459 10.21 11.98 12.89
C PRO A 459 10.91 12.50 11.63
N THR A 460 12.05 11.95 11.22
CA THR A 460 12.96 12.54 10.23
C THR A 460 12.29 12.78 8.88
N VAL A 461 11.72 11.76 8.25
CA VAL A 461 11.15 11.88 6.89
C VAL A 461 9.83 12.64 6.89
N VAL A 462 8.98 12.43 7.91
CA VAL A 462 7.70 13.14 7.98
C VAL A 462 7.90 14.63 8.29
N ASP A 463 8.94 14.99 9.06
CA ASP A 463 9.30 16.40 9.30
C ASP A 463 9.83 17.08 8.01
N GLU A 464 10.48 16.35 7.10
CA GLU A 464 10.82 16.86 5.76
C GLU A 464 9.54 17.19 4.97
N VAL A 465 8.51 16.34 5.01
CA VAL A 465 7.22 16.64 4.37
C VAL A 465 6.54 17.85 5.01
N ARG A 466 6.63 18.00 6.35
CA ARG A 466 6.09 19.17 7.07
C ARG A 466 6.80 20.49 6.75
N THR A 467 8.06 20.45 6.34
CA THR A 467 8.87 21.65 6.08
C THR A 467 9.13 21.91 4.60
N GLY A 468 8.88 20.90 3.76
CA GLY A 468 9.10 20.94 2.32
C GLY A 468 8.07 21.75 1.53
N THR A 469 8.23 21.72 0.21
CA THR A 469 7.41 22.48 -0.76
C THR A 469 5.92 22.16 -0.67
N TYR A 470 5.58 20.89 -0.41
CA TYR A 470 4.20 20.39 -0.33
C TYR A 470 3.60 20.43 1.08
N ARG A 471 4.22 21.13 2.04
CA ARG A 471 3.75 21.19 3.45
C ARG A 471 2.30 21.66 3.59
N GLN A 472 1.83 22.50 2.67
CA GLN A 472 0.48 23.04 2.70
C GLN A 472 -0.53 22.08 2.07
N LEU A 473 -0.10 21.13 1.26
CA LEU A 473 -0.98 20.17 0.60
C LEU A 473 -1.65 19.22 1.62
N PHE A 474 -0.88 18.71 2.57
CA PHE A 474 -1.34 17.73 3.56
C PHE A 474 -1.95 18.38 4.79
N HIS A 475 -2.98 17.75 5.35
CA HIS A 475 -3.49 18.17 6.64
C HIS A 475 -2.52 17.73 7.76
N PRO A 476 -2.17 18.58 8.76
CA PRO A 476 -1.20 18.21 9.79
C PRO A 476 -1.53 16.95 10.59
N GLU A 477 -2.81 16.59 10.66
CA GLU A 477 -3.30 15.39 11.32
C GLU A 477 -3.13 14.11 10.50
N GLN A 478 -2.88 14.22 9.19
CA GLN A 478 -2.55 13.09 8.31
C GLN A 478 -1.08 12.70 8.44
N LEU A 479 -0.24 13.58 9.00
CA LEU A 479 1.17 13.35 9.24
C LEU A 479 1.34 12.93 10.70
N ILE A 480 1.67 11.66 10.94
CA ILE A 480 1.72 11.06 12.26
C ILE A 480 3.16 10.66 12.55
N THR A 481 3.73 11.20 13.63
CA THR A 481 5.05 10.82 14.14
C THR A 481 4.99 10.58 15.64
N LEU A 482 5.95 9.83 16.19
CA LEU A 482 6.09 9.63 17.64
C LEU A 482 6.49 10.91 18.42
N ARG A 483 6.68 12.05 17.74
CA ARG A 483 6.90 13.32 18.42
C ARG A 483 5.57 13.79 18.99
N LYS A 484 5.55 14.09 20.31
CA LYS A 484 4.46 14.81 21.00
C LYS A 484 3.74 15.72 20.00
N MET A 485 2.43 15.55 19.85
CA MET A 485 1.57 16.73 19.73
C MET A 485 1.88 17.57 20.98
N LEU A 486 2.86 18.46 20.87
CA LEU A 486 2.82 19.65 21.68
C LEU A 486 1.48 20.28 21.32
N PRO A 487 0.61 20.57 22.31
CA PRO A 487 -0.62 21.29 22.02
C PRO A 487 -0.23 22.53 21.22
N ILE A 488 -0.92 22.69 20.09
CA ILE A 488 -0.88 23.84 19.19
C ILE A 488 -0.52 25.08 20.02
N THR A 489 0.65 25.64 19.75
CA THR A 489 1.18 26.92 20.25
C THR A 489 0.25 27.63 21.24
N MET A 490 0.43 27.39 22.54
CA MET A 490 0.05 28.44 23.49
C MET A 490 1.01 29.61 23.25
N PRO A 491 0.49 30.84 23.10
CA PRO A 491 1.34 32.01 22.90
C PRO A 491 2.30 32.11 24.08
N VAL A 492 3.56 32.46 23.80
CA VAL A 492 4.57 32.68 24.83
C VAL A 492 4.06 33.81 25.74
N VAL A 493 3.56 33.43 26.90
CA VAL A 493 3.15 34.34 27.98
C VAL A 493 4.41 35.04 28.48
N THR A 494 4.59 36.30 28.08
CA THR A 494 5.77 37.11 28.39
C THR A 494 5.59 38.02 29.61
N THR A 495 4.47 37.92 30.34
CA THR A 495 4.18 38.81 31.48
C THR A 495 3.91 38.07 32.79
N LEU A 496 4.53 38.55 33.87
CA LEU A 496 4.48 38.00 35.24
C LEU A 496 3.04 37.87 35.80
N GLN A 497 2.09 38.62 35.25
CA GLN A 497 0.70 38.69 35.70
C GLN A 497 -0.14 37.45 35.31
N GLU A 498 0.20 36.77 34.21
CA GLU A 498 -0.53 35.59 33.73
C GLU A 498 -0.03 34.28 34.35
N LYS A 499 1.20 34.26 34.91
CA LYS A 499 1.70 33.13 35.71
C LYS A 499 0.91 32.92 37.00
N ASN A 500 0.43 33.99 37.63
CA ASN A 500 -0.39 33.88 38.85
C ASN A 500 -1.78 33.28 38.59
N TRP A 501 -2.33 33.47 37.39
CA TRP A 501 -3.59 32.84 36.99
C TRP A 501 -3.45 31.34 36.77
N LEU A 502 -2.33 30.89 36.18
CA LEU A 502 -2.05 29.45 36.00
C LEU A 502 -1.80 28.73 37.34
N ILE A 503 -1.17 29.39 38.31
CA ILE A 503 -0.95 28.81 39.65
C ILE A 503 -2.29 28.65 40.38
N LEU A 504 -3.20 29.63 40.31
CA LEU A 504 -4.54 29.50 40.88
C LEU A 504 -5.35 28.35 40.26
N PHE A 505 -5.28 28.20 38.94
CA PHE A 505 -6.02 27.16 38.21
C PHE A 505 -5.51 25.74 38.50
N LEU A 506 -4.20 25.58 38.73
CA LEU A 506 -3.62 24.29 39.11
C LEU A 506 -3.94 23.92 40.56
N THR A 507 -3.99 24.90 41.48
CA THR A 507 -4.38 24.66 42.88
C THR A 507 -5.85 24.31 43.07
N GLU A 508 -6.75 24.74 42.19
CA GLU A 508 -8.18 24.34 42.23
C GLU A 508 -8.43 22.92 41.67
N SER A 509 -7.48 22.33 40.94
CA SER A 509 -7.62 20.98 40.39
C SER A 509 -7.22 19.87 41.37
N GLU A 510 -6.42 20.17 42.40
CA GLU A 510 -6.05 19.21 43.45
C GLU A 510 -7.13 19.03 44.53
N SER A 511 -8.10 19.95 44.65
CA SER A 511 -9.22 19.82 45.61
C SER A 511 -10.34 18.89 45.12
N TRP A 512 -10.37 18.53 43.85
CA TRP A 512 -11.37 17.62 43.28
C TRP A 512 -11.02 16.13 43.45
N LEU A 513 -9.72 15.79 43.55
CA LEU A 513 -9.26 14.39 43.67
C LEU A 513 -9.35 13.84 45.11
N THR A 514 -9.41 14.71 46.12
CA THR A 514 -9.66 14.29 47.52
C THR A 514 -11.15 14.17 47.86
N SER A 515 -12.05 14.74 47.05
CA SER A 515 -13.50 14.76 47.33
C SER A 515 -14.26 13.52 46.82
N VAL A 516 -13.64 12.65 46.00
CA VAL A 516 -14.27 11.44 45.44
C VAL A 516 -13.89 10.16 46.19
N LEU A 517 -12.80 10.19 46.96
CA LEU A 517 -12.33 9.04 47.75
C LEU A 517 -13.01 8.92 49.14
N ASP A 518 -13.70 9.97 49.62
CA ASP A 518 -14.48 9.93 50.87
C ASP A 518 -15.98 9.62 50.69
N PHE A 519 -16.47 9.41 49.45
CA PHE A 519 -17.91 9.23 49.18
C PHE A 519 -18.43 7.78 49.36
N LYS A 520 -17.74 6.92 50.11
CA LYS A 520 -18.22 5.55 50.41
C LYS A 520 -18.31 5.19 51.90
N VAL A 521 -18.19 6.15 52.80
CA VAL A 521 -18.43 5.90 54.23
C VAL A 521 -19.24 7.05 54.84
N SER A 522 -20.41 6.68 55.39
CA SER A 522 -21.29 7.46 56.27
C SER A 522 -22.26 8.48 55.63
N SER A 523 -23.54 8.14 55.61
CA SER A 523 -24.55 8.70 56.53
C SER A 523 -25.95 8.73 55.90
N SER A 524 -26.86 7.96 56.47
CA SER A 524 -28.27 8.35 56.52
C SER A 524 -28.82 7.91 57.87
N SER A 525 -28.75 8.82 58.83
CA SER A 525 -29.56 8.78 60.03
C SER A 525 -30.40 10.06 60.05
N THR A 526 -31.72 9.89 60.12
CA THR A 526 -32.59 10.82 60.85
C THR A 526 -33.85 10.08 61.33
N PRO A 527 -34.45 10.51 62.44
CA PRO A 527 -35.13 9.66 63.42
C PRO A 527 -36.65 9.91 63.50
N LEU A 528 -37.39 9.08 64.26
CA LEU A 528 -38.42 9.54 65.23
C LEU A 528 -39.16 8.38 65.98
N VAL A 529 -39.21 8.54 67.32
CA VAL A 529 -40.22 8.10 68.33
C VAL A 529 -40.13 6.71 69.02
N ALA A 530 -39.73 6.76 70.31
CA ALA A 530 -40.22 6.13 71.58
C ALA A 530 -40.88 4.73 71.57
N ALA A 531 -40.73 3.81 72.54
CA ALA A 531 -40.01 3.57 73.81
C ALA A 531 -40.34 2.09 74.23
N PRO A 532 -40.07 1.60 75.45
CA PRO A 532 -38.80 1.12 76.03
C PRO A 532 -38.73 -0.42 76.27
N ASP A 533 -37.52 -0.86 76.65
CA ASP A 533 -37.01 -2.11 77.30
C ASP A 533 -37.93 -2.82 78.35
N PRO A 534 -37.60 -4.00 78.97
CA PRO A 534 -36.29 -4.69 79.06
C PRO A 534 -36.33 -6.26 79.05
N ASP A 535 -35.14 -6.83 79.25
CA ASP A 535 -34.83 -8.07 80.00
C ASP A 535 -34.25 -9.29 79.26
N SER A 536 -32.91 -9.27 79.23
CA SER A 536 -32.03 -10.31 79.83
C SER A 536 -31.53 -11.49 78.96
N PRO A 537 -30.31 -12.02 79.26
CA PRO A 537 -29.40 -12.66 78.30
C PRO A 537 -29.15 -14.15 78.65
N PRO A 538 -28.02 -14.77 78.26
CA PRO A 538 -27.60 -15.17 76.92
C PRO A 538 -27.41 -16.71 76.82
N SER A 539 -27.21 -17.23 75.61
CA SER A 539 -26.34 -18.38 75.33
C SER A 539 -25.82 -18.31 73.91
#